data_AF-A0A521SWM0-F1
#
_entry.id   AF-A0A521SWM0-F1
#
_cell.length_a   1.000
_cell.length_b   1.000
_cell.length_c   1.000
_cell.angle_alpha   90.00
_cell.angle_beta   90.00
_cell.angle_gamma   90.00
#
_symmetry.space_group_name_H-M   'P 1'
#
loop_
_entity.id
_entity.type
_entity.pdbx_description
1 polymer ?
#
loop_
_entity_poly.entity_id
_entity_poly.type
_entity_poly.pdbx_seq_one_letter_code
_entity_poly.pdbx_strand_id
1 'polypeptide(L)'
;MNRLSILVLALTLALTATPASAAAADSAPPGVCLPDIYTEPPADCDLAGPAASLSELAAMGLTYPRRPLPAARIDPALGTLPYFYLKVQDGPTKVFDSLGAAVEGKIAKRVVEPGFRYFTYIDFADVDGKRYYLIAPGEWVRRDQVSPNPAISQFSGLAFQATPRNPFGWFLWPIQSQRAPGTAGAAQPLNWYAKQEVFQFYERLDLDGLVWYRIGPEEWVESRGTAVVYPNAAAPEGVPSGRWIDVDLDQQTIAVYDNNRLVFATLVSTGVPGWWTRPGLFQIYEKHETTYMTGAFEADRSDFYYLEDVPYTMYFDQARAFHGAYWHDYFGIEQSHGCANLSAADSRWLFDWAQIGDYVYVHDRTGQTPTDPSLYGEGGA
;
A
#
# COMPACT_ATOMS: atom_id res chain seq x y z
N MET A 1 -21.13 111.78 50.19
CA MET A 1 -21.88 111.68 51.45
C MET A 1 -21.92 110.23 51.90
N ASN A 2 -21.39 109.99 53.11
CA ASN A 2 -21.74 108.95 54.10
C ASN A 2 -22.14 107.52 53.65
N ARG A 3 -21.33 106.56 54.15
CA ARG A 3 -21.71 105.34 54.94
C ARG A 3 -22.57 104.28 54.21
N LEU A 4 -22.52 102.98 54.46
CA LEU A 4 -22.00 102.15 55.55
C LEU A 4 -21.86 100.70 55.01
N SER A 5 -20.89 99.97 55.52
CA SER A 5 -20.59 98.56 55.22
C SER A 5 -21.71 97.58 55.59
N ILE A 6 -21.87 96.49 54.82
CA ILE A 6 -22.23 95.17 55.35
C ILE A 6 -21.30 94.12 54.72
N LEU A 7 -20.57 93.44 55.60
CA LEU A 7 -19.68 92.32 55.34
C LEU A 7 -20.53 91.04 55.32
N VAL A 8 -20.52 90.28 54.22
CA VAL A 8 -21.06 88.91 54.18
C VAL A 8 -19.91 87.97 53.83
N LEU A 9 -19.62 87.09 54.77
CA LEU A 9 -18.58 86.06 54.71
C LEU A 9 -19.09 84.93 53.79
N ALA A 10 -18.56 84.83 52.57
CA ALA A 10 -18.86 83.72 51.66
C ALA A 10 -17.84 82.60 51.86
N LEU A 11 -18.31 81.47 52.37
CA LEU A 11 -17.58 80.22 52.55
C LEU A 11 -17.27 79.62 51.16
N THR A 12 -16.04 79.75 50.68
CA THR A 12 -15.58 79.14 49.42
C THR A 12 -15.35 77.64 49.64
N LEU A 13 -16.31 76.81 49.21
CA LEU A 13 -16.18 75.37 49.11
C LEU A 13 -15.31 75.05 47.88
N ALA A 14 -14.03 74.72 48.10
CA ALA A 14 -13.15 74.25 47.03
C ALA A 14 -13.55 72.82 46.65
N LEU A 15 -14.31 72.66 45.56
CA LEU A 15 -14.47 71.36 44.90
C LEU A 15 -13.15 70.98 44.25
N THR A 16 -12.37 70.10 44.90
CA THR A 16 -11.32 69.35 44.23
C THR A 16 -11.99 68.31 43.35
N ALA A 17 -12.16 68.62 42.07
CA ALA A 17 -12.50 67.62 41.08
C ALA A 17 -11.34 66.63 40.98
N THR A 18 -11.50 65.44 41.53
CA THR A 18 -10.64 64.31 41.19
C THR A 18 -10.84 64.04 39.69
N PRO A 19 -9.78 63.96 38.88
CA PRO A 19 -9.94 63.49 37.52
C PRO A 19 -10.54 62.09 37.62
N ALA A 20 -11.73 61.90 37.03
CA ALA A 20 -12.28 60.58 36.84
C ALA A 20 -11.22 59.79 36.07
N SER A 21 -10.63 58.78 36.71
CA SER A 21 -9.92 57.73 35.99
C SER A 21 -10.92 57.23 34.97
N ALA A 22 -10.64 57.45 33.68
CA ALA A 22 -11.30 56.69 32.64
C ALA A 22 -11.11 55.23 33.04
N ALA A 23 -12.20 54.55 33.40
CA ALA A 23 -12.19 53.11 33.39
C ALA A 23 -11.67 52.74 32.01
N ALA A 24 -10.61 51.91 31.97
CA ALA A 24 -10.14 51.33 30.73
C ALA A 24 -11.39 50.86 29.98
N ALA A 25 -11.57 51.34 28.75
CA ALA A 25 -12.63 50.84 27.90
C ALA A 25 -12.48 49.32 27.95
N ASP A 26 -13.51 48.61 28.44
CA ASP A 26 -13.59 47.17 28.35
C ASP A 26 -13.27 46.85 26.89
N SER A 27 -12.08 46.29 26.67
CA SER A 27 -11.68 45.83 25.36
C SER A 27 -12.80 44.88 24.94
N ALA A 28 -13.47 45.19 23.82
CA ALA A 28 -14.45 44.28 23.25
C ALA A 28 -13.87 42.86 23.30
N PRO A 29 -14.64 41.84 23.72
CA PRO A 29 -14.12 40.48 23.78
C PRO A 29 -13.46 40.18 22.44
N PRO A 30 -12.24 39.63 22.44
CA PRO A 30 -11.50 39.39 21.22
C PRO A 30 -12.42 38.69 20.21
N GLY A 31 -12.50 39.25 19.00
CA GLY A 31 -13.31 38.64 17.94
C GLY A 31 -12.81 37.22 17.68
N VAL A 32 -13.67 36.34 17.16
CA VAL A 32 -13.21 35.03 16.71
C VAL A 32 -12.22 35.21 15.56
N CYS A 33 -11.13 34.44 15.58
CA CYS A 33 -10.11 34.51 14.54
C CYS A 33 -10.69 34.24 13.14
N LEU A 34 -10.13 34.92 12.13
CA LEU A 34 -10.46 34.65 10.74
C LEU A 34 -10.13 33.18 10.40
N PRO A 35 -10.90 32.52 9.51
CA PRO A 35 -10.63 31.13 9.11
C PRO A 35 -9.26 30.99 8.45
N ASP A 36 -8.27 30.57 9.25
CA ASP A 36 -6.89 30.28 8.83
C ASP A 36 -6.27 29.28 9.81
N ILE A 37 -5.06 28.80 9.51
CA ILE A 37 -4.27 27.91 10.35
C ILE A 37 -3.35 28.74 11.25
N TYR A 38 -3.52 28.60 12.56
CA TYR A 38 -2.69 29.24 13.58
C TYR A 38 -1.84 28.17 14.26
N THR A 39 -0.52 28.26 14.12
CA THR A 39 0.41 27.33 14.77
C THR A 39 0.67 27.67 16.23
N GLU A 40 0.35 28.89 16.64
CA GLU A 40 0.47 29.40 18.00
C GLU A 40 -0.81 30.18 18.37
N PRO A 41 -1.21 30.25 19.65
CA PRO A 41 -2.38 31.01 20.07
C PRO A 41 -2.24 32.50 19.70
N PRO A 42 -3.16 33.07 18.89
CA PRO A 42 -3.12 34.48 18.52
C PRO A 42 -3.43 35.39 19.72
N ALA A 43 -2.82 36.58 19.75
CA ALA A 43 -2.92 37.50 20.88
C ALA A 43 -4.14 38.44 20.81
N ASP A 44 -4.76 38.56 19.63
CA ASP A 44 -5.76 39.58 19.28
C ASP A 44 -7.13 38.99 18.88
N CYS A 45 -7.27 37.67 18.87
CA CYS A 45 -8.52 36.98 18.56
C CYS A 45 -8.66 35.68 19.36
N ASP A 46 -9.92 35.27 19.59
CA ASP A 46 -10.22 33.98 20.21
C ASP A 46 -10.11 32.88 19.14
N LEU A 47 -9.21 31.92 19.36
CA LEU A 47 -9.06 30.74 18.51
C LEU A 47 -10.25 29.79 18.73
N ALA A 48 -11.35 30.10 18.07
CA ALA A 48 -12.61 29.35 18.13
C ALA A 48 -13.21 29.16 16.73
N GLY A 49 -14.25 28.31 16.63
CA GLY A 49 -14.97 28.08 15.38
C GLY A 49 -14.07 27.55 14.25
N PRO A 50 -14.21 28.05 13.00
CA PRO A 50 -13.44 27.55 11.86
C PRO A 50 -11.93 27.64 12.03
N ALA A 51 -11.40 28.69 12.66
CA ALA A 51 -9.97 28.86 12.88
C ALA A 51 -9.41 27.79 13.83
N ALA A 52 -10.12 27.47 14.91
CA ALA A 52 -9.76 26.38 15.81
C ALA A 52 -9.79 25.03 15.10
N SER A 53 -10.87 24.73 14.37
CA SER A 53 -11.00 23.47 13.62
C SER A 53 -9.92 23.32 12.55
N LEU A 54 -9.62 24.35 11.77
CA LEU A 54 -8.55 24.31 10.76
C LEU A 54 -7.17 24.12 11.39
N SER A 55 -6.92 24.76 12.53
CA SER A 55 -5.65 24.65 13.26
C SER A 55 -5.47 23.26 13.89
N GLU A 56 -6.54 22.69 14.45
CA GLU A 56 -6.56 21.31 14.98
C GLU A 56 -6.31 20.28 13.88
N LEU A 57 -7.02 20.40 12.74
CA LEU A 57 -6.81 19.53 11.59
C LEU A 57 -5.37 19.66 11.05
N ALA A 58 -4.86 20.88 10.94
CA ALA A 58 -3.50 21.13 10.48
C ALA A 58 -2.42 20.57 11.43
N ALA A 59 -2.65 20.61 12.75
CA ALA A 59 -1.78 20.00 13.74
C ALA A 59 -1.69 18.47 13.57
N MET A 60 -2.77 17.84 13.10
CA MET A 60 -2.79 16.41 12.71
C MET A 60 -2.26 16.15 11.29
N GLY A 61 -1.79 17.17 10.57
CA GLY A 61 -1.34 17.05 9.18
C GLY A 61 -2.47 17.00 8.14
N LEU A 62 -3.73 17.12 8.58
CA LEU A 62 -4.90 17.20 7.72
C LEU A 62 -5.12 18.65 7.29
N THR A 63 -4.71 18.96 6.07
CA THR A 63 -4.92 20.29 5.48
C THR A 63 -6.24 20.35 4.73
N TYR A 64 -6.85 21.53 4.66
CA TYR A 64 -8.07 21.78 3.87
C TYR A 64 -7.81 22.92 2.87
N PRO A 65 -7.92 22.68 1.54
CA PRO A 65 -8.17 21.39 0.90
C PRO A 65 -7.04 20.39 1.14
N ARG A 66 -7.35 19.10 1.06
CA ARG A 66 -6.38 18.03 1.32
C ARG A 66 -5.23 18.10 0.32
N ARG A 67 -4.00 18.03 0.82
CA ARG A 67 -2.82 17.86 -0.03
C ARG A 67 -2.78 16.43 -0.58
N PRO A 68 -2.76 16.26 -1.92
CA PRO A 68 -2.60 14.94 -2.52
C PRO A 68 -1.22 14.38 -2.18
N LEU A 69 -1.07 13.06 -2.27
CA LEU A 69 0.24 12.43 -2.22
C LEU A 69 1.11 12.99 -3.36
N PRO A 70 2.42 13.24 -3.13
CA PRO A 70 3.36 13.66 -4.17
C PRO A 70 3.75 12.47 -5.05
N ALA A 71 2.75 11.80 -5.63
CA ALA A 71 2.90 10.54 -6.34
C ALA A 71 1.94 10.42 -7.53
N ALA A 72 2.29 9.53 -8.45
CA ALA A 72 1.46 9.15 -9.58
C ALA A 72 1.51 7.63 -9.78
N ARG A 73 0.49 7.06 -10.41
CA ARG A 73 0.57 5.67 -10.89
C ARG A 73 1.71 5.54 -11.91
N ILE A 74 2.40 4.41 -11.87
CA ILE A 74 3.42 4.08 -12.87
C ILE A 74 2.79 3.88 -14.26
N ASP A 75 3.63 3.88 -15.29
CA ASP A 75 3.17 3.66 -16.67
C ASP A 75 2.49 2.29 -16.80
N PRO A 76 1.19 2.23 -17.18
CA PRO A 76 0.49 0.97 -17.35
C PRO A 76 1.11 0.05 -18.41
N ALA A 77 1.90 0.59 -19.35
CA ALA A 77 2.61 -0.22 -20.33
C ALA A 77 3.61 -1.21 -19.70
N LEU A 78 4.10 -0.93 -18.49
CA LEU A 78 4.97 -1.84 -17.73
C LEU A 78 4.27 -3.17 -17.38
N GLY A 79 2.93 -3.18 -17.34
CA GLY A 79 2.12 -4.38 -17.14
C GLY A 79 1.97 -5.25 -18.38
N THR A 80 2.52 -4.83 -19.53
CA THR A 80 2.49 -5.63 -20.77
C THR A 80 3.47 -6.79 -20.64
N LEU A 81 2.93 -8.00 -20.60
CA LEU A 81 3.73 -9.21 -20.51
C LEU A 81 4.17 -9.70 -21.89
N PRO A 82 5.37 -10.32 -22.00
CA PRO A 82 5.92 -10.77 -23.28
C PRO A 82 5.22 -12.01 -23.86
N TYR A 83 4.42 -12.70 -23.05
CA TYR A 83 3.71 -13.91 -23.42
C TYR A 83 2.22 -13.80 -23.13
N PHE A 84 1.43 -14.65 -23.78
CA PHE A 84 0.06 -14.90 -23.35
C PHE A 84 0.05 -16.07 -22.38
N TYR A 85 -0.84 -16.01 -21.39
CA TYR A 85 -0.87 -16.99 -20.30
C TYR A 85 -2.15 -17.83 -20.34
N LEU A 86 -2.01 -19.11 -20.04
CA LEU A 86 -3.06 -20.10 -19.99
C LEU A 86 -3.13 -20.68 -18.58
N LYS A 87 -4.34 -20.71 -18.00
CA LYS A 87 -4.63 -21.51 -16.82
C LYS A 87 -4.86 -22.96 -17.23
N VAL A 88 -4.17 -23.90 -16.60
CA VAL A 88 -4.35 -25.32 -16.88
C VAL A 88 -5.52 -25.87 -16.03
N GLN A 89 -6.40 -26.65 -16.65
CA GLN A 89 -7.55 -27.26 -15.99
C GLN A 89 -7.16 -28.45 -15.12
N ASP A 90 -8.06 -28.89 -14.24
CA ASP A 90 -7.81 -29.99 -13.30
C ASP A 90 -7.42 -31.30 -14.00
N GLY A 91 -6.61 -32.10 -13.31
CA GLY A 91 -6.12 -33.38 -13.81
C GLY A 91 -4.83 -33.29 -14.64
N PRO A 92 -4.29 -34.44 -15.09
CA PRO A 92 -3.02 -34.50 -15.81
C PRO A 92 -3.15 -33.87 -17.20
N THR A 93 -2.15 -33.07 -17.58
CA THR A 93 -2.18 -32.31 -18.84
C THR A 93 -1.20 -32.87 -19.84
N LYS A 94 -1.71 -33.32 -20.98
CA LYS A 94 -0.93 -33.86 -22.09
C LYS A 94 -0.36 -32.73 -22.94
N VAL A 95 0.96 -32.77 -23.14
CA VAL A 95 1.70 -31.89 -24.04
C VAL A 95 2.22 -32.72 -25.22
N PHE A 96 2.08 -32.20 -26.42
CA PHE A 96 2.39 -32.89 -27.68
C PHE A 96 3.58 -32.23 -28.38
N ASP A 97 4.36 -33.00 -29.14
CA ASP A 97 5.54 -32.53 -29.89
C ASP A 97 5.21 -31.83 -31.22
N SER A 98 3.96 -31.87 -31.64
CA SER A 98 3.49 -31.35 -32.91
C SER A 98 1.98 -31.13 -32.90
N LEU A 99 1.53 -30.20 -33.76
CA LEU A 99 0.10 -29.95 -33.96
C LEU A 99 -0.62 -31.23 -34.45
N GLY A 100 -0.02 -31.99 -35.37
CA GLY A 100 -0.60 -33.24 -35.86
C GLY A 100 -0.80 -34.28 -34.75
N ALA A 101 0.19 -34.46 -33.87
CA ALA A 101 0.05 -35.35 -32.71
C ALA A 101 -1.05 -34.87 -31.75
N ALA A 102 -1.15 -33.56 -31.54
CA ALA A 102 -2.20 -32.95 -30.74
C ALA A 102 -3.59 -33.15 -31.37
N VAL A 103 -3.74 -33.05 -32.69
CA VAL A 103 -5.01 -33.25 -33.40
C VAL A 103 -5.45 -34.73 -33.32
N GLU A 104 -4.55 -35.64 -33.68
CA GLU A 104 -4.84 -37.08 -33.74
C GLU A 104 -4.99 -37.73 -32.34
N GLY A 105 -4.48 -37.09 -31.29
CA GLY A 105 -4.47 -37.67 -29.94
C GLY A 105 -3.48 -38.81 -29.80
N LYS A 106 -2.37 -38.70 -30.52
CA LYS A 106 -1.20 -39.58 -30.39
C LYS A 106 -0.62 -39.53 -28.97
N ILE A 107 0.37 -40.38 -28.72
CA ILE A 107 1.08 -40.42 -27.44
C ILE A 107 1.61 -39.03 -27.11
N ALA A 108 1.31 -38.57 -25.88
CA ALA A 108 1.80 -37.28 -25.41
C ALA A 108 3.32 -37.33 -25.28
N LYS A 109 4.01 -36.25 -25.68
CA LYS A 109 5.44 -36.09 -25.46
C LYS A 109 5.76 -36.13 -23.97
N ARG A 110 4.94 -35.43 -23.18
CA ARG A 110 5.00 -35.41 -21.71
C ARG A 110 3.62 -35.17 -21.11
N VAL A 111 3.49 -35.51 -19.83
CA VAL A 111 2.30 -35.26 -19.03
C VAL A 111 2.72 -34.40 -17.84
N VAL A 112 2.07 -33.26 -17.65
CA VAL A 112 2.25 -32.41 -16.48
C VAL A 112 1.26 -32.88 -15.40
N GLU A 113 1.78 -33.17 -14.21
CA GLU A 113 1.00 -33.60 -13.03
C GLU A 113 -0.11 -32.61 -12.69
N PRO A 114 -1.21 -33.01 -12.03
CA PRO A 114 -2.21 -32.08 -11.47
C PRO A 114 -1.60 -31.10 -10.45
N GLY A 115 -2.21 -29.93 -10.27
CA GLY A 115 -1.74 -28.92 -9.31
C GLY A 115 -1.97 -27.48 -9.80
N PHE A 116 -1.27 -26.52 -9.20
CA PHE A 116 -1.32 -25.10 -9.53
C PHE A 116 -0.46 -24.77 -10.76
N ARG A 117 -1.10 -24.69 -11.94
CA ARG A 117 -0.35 -24.77 -13.21
C ARG A 117 -0.78 -23.77 -14.25
N TYR A 118 0.21 -23.15 -14.87
CA TYR A 118 0.04 -22.20 -15.95
C TYR A 118 1.09 -22.41 -17.03
N PHE A 119 0.63 -22.32 -18.28
CA PHE A 119 1.48 -22.33 -19.46
C PHE A 119 1.53 -20.95 -20.08
N THR A 120 2.60 -20.68 -20.81
CA THR A 120 2.65 -19.54 -21.74
C THR A 120 2.34 -20.02 -23.15
N TYR A 121 2.00 -19.11 -24.06
CA TYR A 121 1.91 -19.42 -25.48
C TYR A 121 2.23 -18.20 -26.34
N ILE A 122 2.70 -18.48 -27.56
CA ILE A 122 3.07 -17.46 -28.55
C ILE A 122 2.19 -17.49 -29.80
N ASP A 123 1.51 -18.62 -30.06
CA ASP A 123 0.63 -18.80 -31.22
C ASP A 123 -0.45 -19.85 -30.93
N PHE A 124 -1.46 -19.92 -31.80
CA PHE A 124 -2.50 -20.95 -31.76
C PHE A 124 -2.91 -21.40 -33.17
N ALA A 125 -3.43 -22.62 -33.26
CA ALA A 125 -4.01 -23.15 -34.49
C ALA A 125 -5.43 -23.65 -34.24
N ASP A 126 -6.31 -23.42 -35.20
CA ASP A 126 -7.66 -23.96 -35.22
C ASP A 126 -7.75 -25.05 -36.31
N VAL A 127 -8.06 -26.29 -35.90
CA VAL A 127 -8.20 -27.46 -36.78
C VAL A 127 -9.50 -28.17 -36.45
N ASP A 128 -10.36 -28.39 -37.45
CA ASP A 128 -11.67 -29.05 -37.29
C ASP A 128 -12.55 -28.46 -36.18
N GLY A 129 -12.51 -27.14 -36.01
CA GLY A 129 -13.27 -26.41 -34.98
C GLY A 129 -12.70 -26.54 -33.55
N LYS A 130 -11.52 -27.14 -33.38
CA LYS A 130 -10.80 -27.24 -32.11
C LYS A 130 -9.56 -26.36 -32.13
N ARG A 131 -9.30 -25.72 -30.99
CA ARG A 131 -8.13 -24.85 -30.80
C ARG A 131 -6.98 -25.58 -30.09
N TYR A 132 -5.76 -25.28 -30.52
CA TYR A 132 -4.50 -25.78 -29.99
C TYR A 132 -3.56 -24.61 -29.77
N TYR A 133 -2.82 -24.58 -28.67
CA TYR A 133 -1.87 -23.50 -28.34
C TYR A 133 -0.44 -24.01 -28.42
N LEU A 134 0.45 -23.20 -29.01
CA LEU A 134 1.89 -23.42 -29.07
C LEU A 134 2.54 -22.80 -27.82
N ILE A 135 2.87 -23.64 -26.84
CA ILE A 135 3.26 -23.18 -25.49
C ILE A 135 4.75 -22.88 -25.34
N ALA A 136 5.59 -23.73 -25.93
CA ALA A 136 7.03 -23.56 -26.05
C ALA A 136 7.42 -23.86 -27.50
N PRO A 137 8.62 -23.48 -27.97
CA PRO A 137 9.05 -23.83 -29.32
C PRO A 137 8.92 -25.34 -29.58
N GLY A 138 7.94 -25.70 -30.42
CA GLY A 138 7.65 -27.09 -30.80
C GLY A 138 6.78 -27.90 -29.82
N GLU A 139 6.10 -27.29 -28.85
CA GLU A 139 5.18 -28.00 -27.95
C GLU A 139 3.75 -27.47 -28.02
N TRP A 140 2.77 -28.39 -28.04
CA TRP A 140 1.36 -28.06 -28.24
C TRP A 140 0.49 -28.58 -27.09
N VAL A 141 -0.48 -27.76 -26.68
CA VAL A 141 -1.55 -28.14 -25.76
C VAL A 141 -2.92 -27.89 -26.38
N ARG A 142 -3.88 -28.74 -26.05
CA ARG A 142 -5.27 -28.64 -26.52
C ARG A 142 -6.10 -27.68 -25.67
N ARG A 143 -7.03 -26.94 -26.29
CA ARG A 143 -7.95 -25.99 -25.61
C ARG A 143 -8.86 -26.63 -24.57
N ASP A 144 -9.17 -27.91 -24.67
CA ASP A 144 -9.98 -28.63 -23.68
C ASP A 144 -9.23 -28.86 -22.35
N GLN A 145 -7.91 -28.70 -22.32
CA GLN A 145 -7.07 -28.84 -21.11
C GLN A 145 -6.68 -27.51 -20.46
N VAL A 146 -6.94 -26.38 -21.12
CA VAL A 146 -6.46 -25.05 -20.69
C VAL A 146 -7.48 -23.96 -20.95
N SER A 147 -7.37 -22.80 -20.33
CA SER A 147 -8.14 -21.60 -20.64
C SER A 147 -7.27 -20.35 -20.65
N PRO A 148 -7.62 -19.31 -21.44
CA PRO A 148 -6.98 -18.01 -21.31
C PRO A 148 -7.03 -17.55 -19.86
N ASN A 149 -5.90 -17.06 -19.35
CA ASN A 149 -5.80 -16.61 -17.98
C ASN A 149 -6.55 -15.28 -17.78
N PRO A 150 -7.65 -15.24 -17.00
CA PRO A 150 -8.41 -14.01 -16.78
C PRO A 150 -7.84 -13.16 -15.63
N ALA A 151 -6.82 -13.65 -14.92
CA ALA A 151 -6.40 -13.11 -13.62
C ALA A 151 -5.22 -12.14 -13.69
N ILE A 152 -4.81 -11.71 -14.89
CA ILE A 152 -3.72 -10.75 -15.05
C ILE A 152 -4.20 -9.40 -14.52
N SER A 153 -3.64 -8.99 -13.39
CA SER A 153 -3.99 -7.75 -12.72
C SER A 153 -3.65 -6.52 -13.54
N GLN A 154 -4.51 -5.50 -13.44
CA GLN A 154 -4.27 -4.14 -13.92
C GLN A 154 -3.83 -3.19 -12.80
N PHE A 155 -3.61 -3.72 -11.60
CA PHE A 155 -3.11 -2.96 -10.46
C PHE A 155 -1.71 -2.43 -10.74
N SER A 156 -1.43 -1.25 -10.18
CA SER A 156 -0.11 -0.65 -10.19
C SER A 156 0.04 0.19 -8.93
N GLY A 157 1.25 0.17 -8.38
CA GLY A 157 1.69 1.03 -7.30
C GLY A 157 1.87 2.49 -7.71
N LEU A 158 2.58 3.21 -6.86
CA LEU A 158 2.78 4.65 -6.94
C LEU A 158 4.26 4.98 -7.01
N ALA A 159 4.66 5.80 -7.98
CA ALA A 159 5.97 6.43 -8.03
C ALA A 159 5.92 7.81 -7.35
N PHE A 160 6.91 8.12 -6.51
CA PHE A 160 6.94 9.29 -5.64
C PHE A 160 7.96 10.32 -6.09
N GLN A 161 7.56 11.59 -6.06
CA GLN A 161 8.44 12.75 -6.30
C GLN A 161 9.12 13.24 -5.02
N ALA A 162 8.53 12.94 -3.87
CA ALA A 162 9.06 13.23 -2.54
C ALA A 162 8.47 12.23 -1.52
N THR A 163 9.19 11.97 -0.43
CA THR A 163 8.67 11.18 0.68
C THR A 163 7.45 11.88 1.30
N PRO A 164 6.27 11.24 1.32
CA PRO A 164 5.09 11.83 1.95
C PRO A 164 5.27 11.90 3.47
N ARG A 165 4.64 12.89 4.09
CA ARG A 165 4.72 13.11 5.55
C ARG A 165 3.77 12.19 6.33
N ASN A 166 2.65 11.84 5.72
CA ASN A 166 1.63 11.02 6.34
C ASN A 166 1.74 9.59 5.83
N PRO A 167 1.42 8.59 6.66
CA PRO A 167 1.14 7.26 6.18
C PRO A 167 0.03 7.25 5.12
N PHE A 168 0.14 6.30 4.20
CA PHE A 168 -0.81 6.11 3.13
C PHE A 168 -0.99 4.63 2.85
N GLY A 169 -2.00 4.27 2.08
CA GLY A 169 -2.25 2.88 1.78
C GLY A 169 -3.29 2.68 0.70
N TRP A 170 -3.71 1.43 0.57
CA TRP A 170 -4.77 1.01 -0.33
C TRP A 170 -5.86 0.28 0.43
N PHE A 171 -7.10 0.41 -0.04
CA PHE A 171 -8.19 -0.45 0.40
C PHE A 171 -8.10 -1.82 -0.28
N LEU A 172 -8.14 -2.90 0.47
CA LEU A 172 -8.00 -4.26 -0.05
C LEU A 172 -9.31 -4.80 -0.66
N TRP A 173 -10.44 -4.20 -0.29
CA TRP A 173 -11.78 -4.48 -0.81
C TRP A 173 -12.65 -3.22 -0.73
N PRO A 174 -13.81 -3.19 -1.42
CA PRO A 174 -14.75 -2.09 -1.24
C PRO A 174 -15.14 -1.91 0.23
N ILE A 175 -14.90 -0.72 0.76
CA ILE A 175 -15.11 -0.41 2.18
C ILE A 175 -15.92 0.88 2.31
N GLN A 176 -16.74 0.93 3.35
CA GLN A 176 -17.49 2.12 3.71
C GLN A 176 -16.86 2.78 4.94
N SER A 177 -16.53 4.06 4.81
CA SER A 177 -16.05 4.89 5.92
C SER A 177 -17.17 5.23 6.90
N GLN A 178 -16.76 5.64 8.10
CA GLN A 178 -17.62 5.84 9.26
C GLN A 178 -17.33 7.19 9.91
N ARG A 179 -18.36 7.84 10.48
CA ARG A 179 -18.17 9.13 11.16
C ARG A 179 -17.29 9.06 12.40
N ALA A 180 -17.30 7.93 13.08
CA ALA A 180 -16.54 7.68 14.29
C ALA A 180 -16.10 6.20 14.34
N PRO A 181 -14.98 5.90 15.03
CA PRO A 181 -14.56 4.53 15.28
C PRO A 181 -15.53 3.81 16.24
N GLY A 182 -15.76 2.52 16.04
CA GLY A 182 -16.61 1.73 16.95
C GLY A 182 -17.23 0.49 16.30
N THR A 183 -17.99 -0.28 17.08
CA THR A 183 -18.65 -1.49 16.59
C THR A 183 -19.73 -1.20 15.54
N ALA A 184 -19.96 -2.16 14.65
CA ALA A 184 -21.00 -2.10 13.63
C ALA A 184 -22.37 -1.77 14.27
N GLY A 185 -22.90 -0.58 13.97
CA GLY A 185 -24.15 -0.06 14.51
C GLY A 185 -24.03 1.25 15.31
N ALA A 186 -22.84 1.58 15.83
CA ALA A 186 -22.56 2.89 16.44
C ALA A 186 -22.18 3.97 15.40
N ALA A 187 -21.75 3.53 14.21
CA ALA A 187 -21.19 4.38 13.19
C ALA A 187 -22.21 4.81 12.13
N GLN A 188 -22.28 6.11 11.90
CA GLN A 188 -22.97 6.67 10.74
C GLN A 188 -22.10 6.44 9.49
N PRO A 189 -22.56 5.65 8.50
CA PRO A 189 -21.81 5.43 7.28
C PRO A 189 -21.63 6.74 6.50
N LEU A 190 -20.49 6.87 5.83
CA LEU A 190 -20.14 8.03 5.01
C LEU A 190 -19.90 7.59 3.56
N ASN A 191 -18.65 7.63 3.10
CA ASN A 191 -18.26 7.41 1.71
C ASN A 191 -17.89 5.96 1.45
N TRP A 192 -18.18 5.49 0.23
CA TRP A 192 -17.68 4.23 -0.31
C TRP A 192 -16.36 4.45 -1.04
N TYR A 193 -15.41 3.56 -0.80
CA TYR A 193 -14.12 3.53 -1.46
C TYR A 193 -13.93 2.21 -2.20
N ALA A 194 -13.31 2.25 -3.37
CA ALA A 194 -13.09 1.07 -4.20
C ALA A 194 -11.86 0.27 -3.74
N LYS A 195 -11.81 -1.01 -4.11
CA LYS A 195 -10.59 -1.83 -4.00
C LYS A 195 -9.43 -1.12 -4.72
N GLN A 196 -8.25 -1.12 -4.11
CA GLN A 196 -7.01 -0.49 -4.56
C GLN A 196 -7.11 1.04 -4.76
N GLU A 197 -8.13 1.68 -4.18
CA GLU A 197 -8.15 3.13 -4.05
C GLU A 197 -7.19 3.56 -2.94
N VAL A 198 -6.49 4.66 -3.19
CA VAL A 198 -5.41 5.15 -2.34
C VAL A 198 -5.98 6.08 -1.28
N PHE A 199 -5.56 5.92 -0.03
CA PHE A 199 -5.90 6.83 1.06
C PHE A 199 -4.66 7.29 1.82
N GLN A 200 -4.79 8.42 2.52
CA GLN A 200 -3.87 8.85 3.58
C GLN A 200 -4.63 8.80 4.89
N PHE A 201 -3.94 8.52 5.99
CA PHE A 201 -4.51 8.73 7.32
C PHE A 201 -3.65 9.65 8.16
N TYR A 202 -4.32 10.27 9.13
CA TYR A 202 -3.78 11.36 9.95
C TYR A 202 -3.77 11.00 11.44
N GLU A 203 -4.54 9.97 11.81
CA GLU A 203 -4.63 9.49 13.18
C GLU A 203 -4.84 7.96 13.13
N ARG A 204 -4.12 7.25 14.00
CA ARG A 204 -4.33 5.84 14.26
C ARG A 204 -4.91 5.70 15.67
N LEU A 205 -6.07 5.08 15.79
CA LEU A 205 -6.70 4.76 17.07
C LEU A 205 -6.78 3.24 17.24
N ASP A 206 -6.43 2.76 18.43
CA ASP A 206 -6.70 1.38 18.84
C ASP A 206 -7.93 1.38 19.75
N LEU A 207 -8.98 0.65 19.36
CA LEU A 207 -10.23 0.58 20.11
C LEU A 207 -10.68 -0.88 20.18
N ASP A 208 -10.67 -1.44 21.39
CA ASP A 208 -11.07 -2.83 21.67
C ASP A 208 -10.34 -3.88 20.80
N GLY A 209 -9.05 -3.65 20.51
CA GLY A 209 -8.23 -4.55 19.69
C GLY A 209 -8.46 -4.42 18.18
N LEU A 210 -9.23 -3.41 17.75
CA LEU A 210 -9.45 -3.07 16.36
C LEU A 210 -8.85 -1.71 16.06
N VAL A 211 -8.00 -1.66 15.04
CA VAL A 211 -7.34 -0.42 14.63
C VAL A 211 -8.23 0.35 13.67
N TRP A 212 -8.32 1.66 13.90
CA TRP A 212 -9.04 2.61 13.08
C TRP A 212 -8.09 3.69 12.56
N TYR A 213 -8.28 4.06 11.30
CA TYR A 213 -7.53 5.12 10.64
C TYR A 213 -8.45 6.30 10.34
N ARG A 214 -8.09 7.49 10.83
CA ARG A 214 -8.77 8.73 10.47
C ARG A 214 -8.27 9.18 9.11
N ILE A 215 -9.13 9.03 8.10
CA ILE A 215 -8.82 9.43 6.73
C ILE A 215 -9.35 10.82 6.41
N GLY A 216 -10.16 11.42 7.28
CA GLY A 216 -10.78 12.73 7.04
C GLY A 216 -11.28 13.45 8.30
N PRO A 217 -11.81 14.67 8.16
CA PRO A 217 -12.56 15.32 9.22
C PRO A 217 -13.78 14.45 9.56
N GLU A 218 -13.81 13.90 10.78
CA GLU A 218 -14.84 12.95 11.23
C GLU A 218 -15.05 11.77 10.25
N GLU A 219 -13.97 11.24 9.68
CA GLU A 219 -14.07 10.14 8.72
C GLU A 219 -13.00 9.10 9.03
N TRP A 220 -13.47 7.90 9.33
CA TRP A 220 -12.68 6.79 9.83
C TRP A 220 -12.91 5.55 8.99
N VAL A 221 -11.87 4.74 8.84
CA VAL A 221 -11.93 3.41 8.23
C VAL A 221 -11.29 2.40 9.14
N GLU A 222 -11.80 1.18 9.07
CA GLU A 222 -11.29 0.07 9.83
C GLU A 222 -10.07 -0.55 9.15
N SER A 223 -9.02 -0.82 9.92
CA SER A 223 -7.72 -1.30 9.43
C SER A 223 -7.74 -2.63 8.69
N ARG A 224 -8.64 -3.57 9.03
CA ARG A 224 -8.63 -4.93 8.44
C ARG A 224 -8.76 -4.89 6.92
N GLY A 225 -9.46 -3.89 6.36
CA GLY A 225 -9.62 -3.70 4.91
C GLY A 225 -8.58 -2.82 4.26
N THR A 226 -7.43 -2.62 4.89
CA THR A 226 -6.39 -1.71 4.42
C THR A 226 -5.01 -2.35 4.48
N ALA A 227 -4.14 -1.89 3.59
CA ALA A 227 -2.70 -2.15 3.62
C ALA A 227 -1.98 -0.80 3.62
N VAL A 228 -1.15 -0.56 4.63
CA VAL A 228 -0.53 0.75 4.90
C VAL A 228 0.98 0.72 4.70
N VAL A 229 1.47 1.74 4.02
CA VAL A 229 2.89 2.14 4.03
C VAL A 229 3.09 3.21 5.09
N TYR A 230 4.06 2.97 5.98
CA TYR A 230 4.56 3.95 6.93
C TYR A 230 5.89 4.51 6.42
N PRO A 231 5.92 5.71 5.78
CA PRO A 231 7.14 6.27 5.25
C PRO A 231 8.21 6.43 6.33
N ASN A 232 9.37 5.84 6.10
CA ASN A 232 10.52 5.91 7.00
C ASN A 232 11.80 6.16 6.20
N ALA A 233 12.30 7.40 6.26
CA ALA A 233 13.54 7.77 5.58
C ALA A 233 14.80 7.23 6.27
N ALA A 234 14.69 6.76 7.51
CA ALA A 234 15.81 6.13 8.21
C ALA A 234 16.03 4.73 7.64
N ALA A 235 17.24 4.49 7.12
CA ALA A 235 17.60 3.18 6.61
C ALA A 235 17.62 2.15 7.75
N PRO A 236 17.20 0.90 7.50
CA PRO A 236 17.35 -0.19 8.45
C PRO A 236 18.81 -0.39 8.89
N GLU A 237 19.01 -0.95 10.07
CA GLU A 237 20.35 -1.31 10.54
C GLU A 237 21.03 -2.25 9.52
N GLY A 238 22.28 -1.96 9.16
CA GLY A 238 23.04 -2.74 8.18
C GLY A 238 22.89 -2.27 6.72
N VAL A 239 22.10 -1.23 6.43
CA VAL A 239 21.98 -0.62 5.10
C VAL A 239 22.79 0.68 5.01
N PRO A 240 24.01 0.67 4.44
CA PRO A 240 24.87 1.86 4.36
C PRO A 240 24.54 2.81 3.20
N SER A 241 23.83 2.35 2.17
CA SER A 241 23.69 3.02 0.88
C SER A 241 22.53 4.01 0.78
N GLY A 242 21.68 4.11 1.81
CA GLY A 242 20.43 4.87 1.74
C GLY A 242 19.47 4.35 0.65
N ARG A 243 19.71 3.12 0.14
CA ARG A 243 18.92 2.49 -0.91
C ARG A 243 18.53 1.08 -0.49
N TRP A 244 17.24 0.80 -0.41
CA TRP A 244 16.71 -0.49 0.00
C TRP A 244 15.26 -0.67 -0.45
N ILE A 245 14.83 -1.93 -0.44
CA ILE A 245 13.43 -2.34 -0.62
C ILE A 245 12.94 -2.79 0.75
N ASP A 246 11.96 -2.08 1.31
CA ASP A 246 11.29 -2.40 2.56
C ASP A 246 10.06 -3.27 2.25
N VAL A 247 9.98 -4.45 2.85
CA VAL A 247 8.85 -5.39 2.72
C VAL A 247 8.21 -5.53 4.10
N ASP A 248 7.01 -4.99 4.24
CA ASP A 248 6.21 -5.07 5.47
C ASP A 248 5.24 -6.25 5.34
N LEU A 249 5.48 -7.32 6.11
CA LEU A 249 4.69 -8.54 6.11
C LEU A 249 3.34 -8.39 6.83
N ASP A 250 3.23 -7.46 7.78
CA ASP A 250 1.96 -7.17 8.47
C ASP A 250 1.01 -6.44 7.51
N GLN A 251 1.54 -5.42 6.84
CA GLN A 251 0.75 -4.58 5.96
C GLN A 251 0.67 -5.09 4.52
N GLN A 252 1.45 -6.12 4.17
CA GLN A 252 1.56 -6.64 2.81
C GLN A 252 1.87 -5.53 1.79
N THR A 253 2.86 -4.68 2.11
CA THR A 253 3.32 -3.59 1.26
C THR A 253 4.81 -3.64 0.97
N ILE A 254 5.20 -3.01 -0.13
CA ILE A 254 6.58 -2.70 -0.45
C ILE A 254 6.76 -1.19 -0.51
N ALA A 255 7.83 -0.70 0.11
CA ALA A 255 8.30 0.68 0.00
C ALA A 255 9.76 0.70 -0.46
N VAL A 256 10.03 1.37 -1.57
CA VAL A 256 11.36 1.42 -2.20
C VAL A 256 11.99 2.77 -1.94
N TYR A 257 13.19 2.75 -1.39
CA TYR A 257 13.93 3.95 -1.02
C TYR A 257 15.18 4.10 -1.86
N ASP A 258 15.43 5.33 -2.31
CA ASP A 258 16.63 5.74 -3.04
C ASP A 258 17.13 7.06 -2.47
N ASN A 259 18.39 7.11 -2.03
CA ASN A 259 18.98 8.23 -1.30
C ASN A 259 18.10 8.67 -0.11
N ASN A 260 17.65 7.69 0.69
CA ASN A 260 16.77 7.87 1.86
C ASN A 260 15.41 8.53 1.53
N ARG A 261 14.99 8.51 0.27
CA ARG A 261 13.69 9.03 -0.16
C ARG A 261 12.83 7.92 -0.73
N LEU A 262 11.56 7.90 -0.35
CA LEU A 262 10.60 6.98 -0.94
C LEU A 262 10.44 7.35 -2.42
N VAL A 263 10.71 6.40 -3.31
CA VAL A 263 10.60 6.57 -4.76
C VAL A 263 9.49 5.71 -5.36
N PHE A 264 9.11 4.62 -4.71
CA PHE A 264 8.02 3.76 -5.15
C PHE A 264 7.38 3.03 -3.98
N ALA A 265 6.09 2.76 -4.07
CA ALA A 265 5.41 1.86 -3.14
C ALA A 265 4.27 1.11 -3.82
N THR A 266 4.02 -0.11 -3.37
CA THR A 266 2.97 -0.98 -3.91
C THR A 266 2.48 -2.01 -2.89
N LEU A 267 1.42 -2.73 -3.25
CA LEU A 267 0.96 -3.92 -2.56
C LEU A 267 1.78 -5.14 -3.00
N VAL A 268 2.02 -6.06 -2.08
CA VAL A 268 2.68 -7.34 -2.32
C VAL A 268 1.82 -8.48 -1.77
N SER A 269 1.98 -9.69 -2.28
CA SER A 269 1.44 -10.91 -1.65
C SER A 269 2.59 -11.82 -1.28
N THR A 270 2.89 -11.94 0.01
CA THR A 270 4.01 -12.76 0.50
C THR A 270 3.57 -14.19 0.85
N GLY A 271 4.48 -14.92 1.49
CA GLY A 271 4.26 -16.29 1.94
C GLY A 271 3.11 -16.43 2.93
N VAL A 272 2.24 -17.41 2.73
CA VAL A 272 1.13 -17.74 3.65
C VAL A 272 1.65 -18.44 4.92
N PRO A 273 0.85 -18.53 6.00
CA PRO A 273 1.22 -19.31 7.17
C PRO A 273 1.58 -20.76 6.80
N GLY A 274 2.73 -21.23 7.28
CA GLY A 274 3.33 -22.52 6.90
C GLY A 274 4.36 -22.43 5.78
N TRP A 275 4.33 -21.38 4.95
CA TRP A 275 5.33 -21.09 3.91
C TRP A 275 5.74 -19.61 3.94
N TRP A 276 6.07 -19.12 5.14
CA TRP A 276 6.34 -17.71 5.37
C TRP A 276 7.49 -17.15 4.53
N THR A 277 7.37 -15.89 4.14
CA THR A 277 8.54 -15.10 3.72
C THR A 277 9.36 -14.77 4.96
N ARG A 278 10.66 -15.06 4.93
CA ARG A 278 11.54 -14.92 6.10
C ARG A 278 11.82 -13.45 6.43
N PRO A 279 11.58 -12.98 7.67
CA PRO A 279 12.07 -11.68 8.13
C PRO A 279 13.60 -11.64 8.16
N GLY A 280 14.19 -10.51 7.78
CA GLY A 280 15.65 -10.34 7.78
C GLY A 280 16.14 -9.25 6.84
N LEU A 281 17.46 -9.07 6.84
CA LEU A 281 18.15 -8.20 5.90
C LEU A 281 18.89 -9.07 4.87
N PHE A 282 18.56 -8.85 3.60
CA PHE A 282 19.06 -9.62 2.47
C PHE A 282 19.61 -8.69 1.38
N GLN A 283 20.14 -9.29 0.32
CA GLN A 283 20.50 -8.57 -0.90
C GLN A 283 19.98 -9.31 -2.12
N ILE A 284 19.55 -8.56 -3.14
CA ILE A 284 19.27 -9.16 -4.45
C ILE A 284 20.57 -9.71 -5.00
N TYR A 285 20.63 -11.01 -5.30
CA TYR A 285 21.84 -11.64 -5.81
C TYR A 285 21.70 -12.12 -7.26
N GLU A 286 20.47 -12.25 -7.77
CA GLU A 286 20.19 -12.75 -9.10
C GLU A 286 18.90 -12.17 -9.68
N LYS A 287 18.88 -11.92 -10.99
CA LYS A 287 17.74 -11.33 -11.71
C LYS A 287 17.53 -12.03 -13.04
N HIS A 288 16.28 -12.37 -13.35
CA HIS A 288 15.86 -12.98 -14.62
C HIS A 288 14.66 -12.27 -15.20
N GLU A 289 14.68 -11.99 -16.51
CA GLU A 289 13.52 -11.43 -17.20
C GLU A 289 12.33 -12.38 -17.16
N THR A 290 12.57 -13.68 -17.35
CA THR A 290 11.60 -14.73 -17.09
C THR A 290 12.24 -15.96 -16.46
N THR A 291 11.45 -16.68 -15.66
CA THR A 291 11.87 -17.91 -15.01
C THR A 291 10.79 -18.97 -15.10
N TYR A 292 11.19 -20.21 -15.37
CA TYR A 292 10.32 -21.36 -15.18
C TYR A 292 10.38 -21.77 -13.71
N MET A 293 9.23 -21.77 -13.02
CA MET A 293 9.12 -22.11 -11.60
C MET A 293 8.28 -23.37 -11.44
N THR A 294 8.86 -24.41 -10.85
CA THR A 294 8.15 -25.66 -10.53
C THR A 294 8.68 -26.25 -9.23
N GLY A 295 7.81 -26.90 -8.48
CA GLY A 295 8.20 -27.54 -7.24
C GLY A 295 6.99 -28.03 -6.46
N ALA A 296 7.29 -28.65 -5.33
CA ALA A 296 6.36 -28.99 -4.27
C ALA A 296 7.18 -29.02 -2.98
N PHE A 297 6.68 -28.37 -1.94
CA PHE A 297 7.28 -28.30 -0.60
C PHE A 297 6.75 -29.42 0.29
N GLU A 298 5.51 -29.85 0.08
CA GLU A 298 4.93 -30.97 0.81
C GLU A 298 5.46 -32.30 0.28
N ALA A 299 5.71 -33.25 1.19
CA ALA A 299 6.21 -34.57 0.82
C ALA A 299 5.23 -35.35 -0.07
N ASP A 300 3.93 -35.08 0.06
CA ASP A 300 2.87 -35.68 -0.76
C ASP A 300 2.61 -34.91 -2.07
N ARG A 301 3.31 -33.79 -2.28
CA ARG A 301 3.20 -32.90 -3.43
C ARG A 301 1.81 -32.30 -3.65
N SER A 302 1.01 -32.21 -2.59
CA SER A 302 -0.32 -31.58 -2.63
C SER A 302 -0.30 -30.11 -3.05
N ASP A 303 0.85 -29.45 -2.88
CA ASP A 303 1.13 -28.06 -3.22
C ASP A 303 1.86 -27.89 -4.57
N PHE A 304 1.92 -28.95 -5.40
CA PHE A 304 2.67 -28.91 -6.66
C PHE A 304 2.26 -27.73 -7.55
N TYR A 305 3.27 -26.99 -8.00
CA TYR A 305 3.12 -25.90 -8.95
C TYR A 305 4.00 -26.07 -10.19
N TYR A 306 3.51 -25.52 -11.30
CA TYR A 306 4.20 -25.48 -12.58
C TYR A 306 3.85 -24.14 -13.27
N LEU A 307 4.79 -23.22 -13.34
CA LEU A 307 4.58 -21.87 -13.82
C LEU A 307 5.61 -21.55 -14.90
N GLU A 308 5.14 -21.41 -16.13
CA GLU A 308 5.97 -20.96 -17.26
C GLU A 308 6.11 -19.45 -17.27
N ASP A 309 7.31 -19.00 -17.68
CA ASP A 309 7.70 -17.60 -17.87
C ASP A 309 7.18 -16.63 -16.80
N VAL A 310 7.47 -16.95 -15.53
CA VAL A 310 7.26 -16.05 -14.41
C VAL A 310 8.15 -14.82 -14.63
N PRO A 311 7.57 -13.62 -14.80
CA PRO A 311 8.31 -12.46 -15.27
C PRO A 311 9.01 -11.73 -14.12
N TYR A 312 10.17 -11.14 -14.43
CA TYR A 312 10.90 -10.18 -13.60
C TYR A 312 11.29 -10.73 -12.22
N THR A 313 11.83 -11.95 -12.21
CA THR A 313 12.27 -12.64 -10.99
C THR A 313 13.54 -12.01 -10.43
N MET A 314 13.54 -11.68 -9.13
CA MET A 314 14.69 -11.15 -8.41
C MET A 314 14.88 -11.92 -7.10
N TYR A 315 15.86 -12.80 -7.05
CA TYR A 315 16.15 -13.61 -5.86
C TYR A 315 16.92 -12.79 -4.83
N PHE A 316 16.45 -12.87 -3.58
CA PHE A 316 17.09 -12.19 -2.45
C PHE A 316 17.37 -13.14 -1.28
N ASP A 317 16.68 -14.29 -1.19
CA ASP A 317 16.87 -15.24 -0.10
C ASP A 317 16.58 -16.68 -0.54
N GLN A 318 17.61 -17.39 -1.02
CA GLN A 318 17.48 -18.73 -1.60
C GLN A 318 16.37 -18.70 -2.69
N ALA A 319 15.42 -19.64 -2.72
CA ALA A 319 14.37 -19.62 -3.73
C ALA A 319 13.29 -18.54 -3.49
N ARG A 320 13.39 -17.71 -2.45
CA ARG A 320 12.48 -16.56 -2.24
C ARG A 320 12.91 -15.38 -3.11
N ALA A 321 11.97 -14.91 -3.92
CA ALA A 321 12.19 -13.85 -4.89
C ALA A 321 11.02 -12.88 -4.94
N PHE A 322 11.28 -11.67 -5.42
CA PHE A 322 10.25 -10.84 -6.02
C PHE A 322 9.97 -11.35 -7.44
N HIS A 323 8.71 -11.37 -7.86
CA HIS A 323 8.36 -11.60 -9.27
C HIS A 323 6.96 -11.12 -9.60
N GLY A 324 6.64 -10.99 -10.90
CA GLY A 324 5.27 -10.74 -11.35
C GLY A 324 4.41 -11.98 -11.21
N ALA A 325 3.25 -11.86 -10.56
CA ALA A 325 2.24 -12.91 -10.49
C ALA A 325 1.13 -12.64 -11.51
N TYR A 326 1.15 -13.37 -12.62
CA TYR A 326 0.12 -13.24 -13.66
C TYR A 326 -1.17 -13.99 -13.32
N TRP A 327 -1.17 -14.83 -12.28
CA TRP A 327 -2.24 -15.78 -11.96
C TRP A 327 -3.26 -15.29 -10.92
N HIS A 328 -3.07 -14.12 -10.31
CA HIS A 328 -4.01 -13.57 -9.33
C HIS A 328 -3.95 -12.03 -9.23
N ASP A 329 -4.98 -11.44 -8.63
CA ASP A 329 -5.09 -9.99 -8.32
C ASP A 329 -5.33 -9.73 -6.81
N TYR A 330 -4.85 -10.61 -5.94
CA TYR A 330 -5.05 -10.50 -4.48
C TYR A 330 -3.89 -9.78 -3.76
N PHE A 331 -3.25 -8.80 -4.41
CA PHE A 331 -2.16 -8.02 -3.80
C PHE A 331 -2.61 -7.33 -2.52
N GLY A 332 -1.77 -7.40 -1.48
CA GLY A 332 -2.11 -6.99 -0.11
C GLY A 332 -2.64 -8.11 0.78
N ILE A 333 -2.67 -9.35 0.27
CA ILE A 333 -3.06 -10.57 1.00
C ILE A 333 -2.01 -11.64 0.67
N GLU A 334 -1.57 -12.43 1.64
CA GLU A 334 -0.60 -13.51 1.44
C GLU A 334 -1.14 -14.56 0.45
N GLN A 335 -0.29 -15.02 -0.47
CA GLN A 335 -0.69 -15.97 -1.53
C GLN A 335 0.41 -16.94 -1.98
N SER A 336 1.63 -16.81 -1.49
CA SER A 336 2.78 -17.52 -2.05
C SER A 336 3.33 -18.59 -1.11
N HIS A 337 4.32 -19.36 -1.61
CA HIS A 337 5.13 -20.28 -0.81
C HIS A 337 6.41 -19.61 -0.26
N GLY A 338 6.40 -18.27 -0.11
CA GLY A 338 7.52 -17.49 0.43
C GLY A 338 8.04 -16.41 -0.49
N CYS A 339 7.74 -16.47 -1.79
CA CYS A 339 8.02 -15.37 -2.73
C CYS A 339 7.19 -14.12 -2.41
N ALA A 340 7.64 -12.97 -2.89
CA ALA A 340 6.93 -11.70 -2.82
C ALA A 340 6.30 -11.41 -4.19
N ASN A 341 5.02 -11.76 -4.33
CA ASN A 341 4.27 -11.61 -5.57
C ASN A 341 3.88 -10.15 -5.78
N LEU A 342 4.16 -9.64 -6.98
CA LEU A 342 3.85 -8.28 -7.42
C LEU A 342 2.95 -8.31 -8.66
N SER A 343 2.24 -7.20 -8.93
CA SER A 343 1.58 -7.03 -10.22
C SER A 343 2.62 -7.03 -11.35
N ALA A 344 2.21 -7.34 -12.58
CA ALA A 344 3.13 -7.31 -13.73
C ALA A 344 3.81 -5.95 -13.92
N ALA A 345 3.06 -4.85 -13.71
CA ALA A 345 3.59 -3.51 -13.83
C ALA A 345 4.59 -3.19 -12.71
N ASP A 346 4.27 -3.58 -11.48
CA ASP A 346 5.11 -3.28 -10.32
C ASP A 346 6.38 -4.13 -10.28
N SER A 347 6.31 -5.40 -10.66
CA SER A 347 7.48 -6.25 -10.77
C SER A 347 8.41 -5.76 -11.87
N ARG A 348 7.87 -5.31 -13.01
CA ARG A 348 8.66 -4.67 -14.06
C ARG A 348 9.34 -3.40 -13.56
N TRP A 349 8.59 -2.51 -12.91
CA TRP A 349 9.15 -1.27 -12.37
C TRP A 349 10.28 -1.56 -11.39
N LEU A 350 10.05 -2.47 -10.45
CA LEU A 350 11.04 -2.85 -9.44
C LEU A 350 12.27 -3.51 -10.09
N PHE A 351 12.06 -4.35 -11.09
CA PHE A 351 13.14 -4.99 -11.84
C PHE A 351 13.99 -3.98 -12.59
N ASP A 352 13.40 -2.97 -13.22
CA ASP A 352 14.16 -1.95 -13.93
C ASP A 352 14.95 -1.04 -12.95
N TRP A 353 14.41 -0.78 -11.76
CA TRP A 353 15.06 0.04 -10.73
C TRP A 353 16.14 -0.71 -9.91
N ALA A 354 15.90 -1.98 -9.60
CA ALA A 354 16.75 -2.76 -8.70
C ALA A 354 18.06 -3.19 -9.38
N GLN A 355 19.14 -3.22 -8.60
CA GLN A 355 20.44 -3.76 -9.00
C GLN A 355 20.80 -4.95 -8.10
N ILE A 356 21.62 -5.85 -8.65
CA ILE A 356 22.26 -6.89 -7.83
C ILE A 356 23.10 -6.20 -6.76
N GLY A 357 22.93 -6.62 -5.51
CA GLY A 357 23.53 -6.03 -4.32
C GLY A 357 22.61 -5.09 -3.54
N ASP A 358 21.45 -4.71 -4.08
CA ASP A 358 20.49 -3.90 -3.34
C ASP A 358 19.93 -4.63 -2.13
N TYR A 359 19.77 -3.87 -1.05
CA TYR A 359 19.25 -4.40 0.20
C TYR A 359 17.74 -4.63 0.12
N VAL A 360 17.33 -5.75 0.70
CA VAL A 360 15.93 -6.11 0.92
C VAL A 360 15.75 -6.29 2.42
N TYR A 361 14.93 -5.44 3.03
CA TYR A 361 14.61 -5.53 4.44
C TYR A 361 13.18 -6.04 4.60
N VAL A 362 13.05 -7.26 5.11
CA VAL A 362 11.77 -7.92 5.37
C VAL A 362 11.48 -7.88 6.87
N HIS A 363 10.33 -7.36 7.27
CA HIS A 363 9.95 -7.24 8.67
C HIS A 363 8.46 -7.53 8.90
N ASP A 364 8.15 -7.95 10.12
CA ASP A 364 6.79 -8.14 10.63
C ASP A 364 6.72 -7.52 12.03
N ARG A 365 5.82 -6.56 12.22
CA ARG A 365 5.65 -5.85 13.50
C ARG A 365 4.70 -6.55 14.45
N THR A 366 3.91 -7.51 13.95
CA THR A 366 2.94 -8.27 14.77
C THR A 366 3.61 -9.35 15.60
N GLY A 367 4.79 -9.81 15.16
CA GLY A 367 5.50 -10.97 15.73
C GLY A 367 4.83 -12.31 15.44
N GLN A 368 3.90 -12.36 14.47
CA GLN A 368 3.22 -13.60 14.07
C GLN A 368 4.05 -14.43 13.10
N THR A 369 4.95 -13.79 12.35
CA THR A 369 5.91 -14.48 11.49
C THR A 369 7.08 -15.02 12.33
N PRO A 370 7.39 -16.32 12.23
CA PRO A 370 8.54 -16.88 12.94
C PRO A 370 9.85 -16.16 12.56
N THR A 371 10.84 -16.18 13.46
CA THR A 371 12.17 -15.62 13.18
C THR A 371 13.29 -16.64 13.35
N ASP A 372 12.95 -17.87 13.77
CA ASP A 372 13.92 -18.96 13.91
C ASP A 372 14.35 -19.44 12.51
N PRO A 373 15.64 -19.30 12.14
CA PRO A 373 16.12 -19.70 10.82
C PRO A 373 15.93 -21.19 10.51
N SER A 374 15.76 -22.06 11.52
CA SER A 374 15.55 -23.50 11.33
C SER A 374 14.17 -23.85 10.79
N LEU A 375 13.22 -22.90 10.86
CA LEU A 375 11.89 -22.98 10.27
C LEU A 375 11.88 -22.46 8.82
N TYR A 376 13.03 -22.43 8.16
CA TYR A 376 13.15 -21.95 6.78
C TYR A 376 14.07 -22.85 5.98
N GLY A 377 13.51 -23.52 4.96
CA GLY A 377 14.22 -24.26 3.94
C GLY A 377 14.59 -23.42 2.71
N GLU A 378 15.20 -24.08 1.72
CA GLU A 378 15.70 -23.45 0.49
C GLU A 378 14.64 -22.77 -0.36
N GLY A 379 13.33 -23.03 -0.16
CA GLY A 379 12.28 -22.35 -0.92
C GLY A 379 10.96 -22.12 -0.22
N GLY A 380 10.89 -22.33 1.09
CA GLY A 380 9.70 -22.14 1.92
C GLY A 380 10.05 -22.34 3.40
N ALA A 381 9.09 -22.12 4.29
CA ALA A 381 9.28 -22.40 5.72
C ALA A 381 9.27 -23.91 6.02
#